data_AF-A0A226D431-F1
#
_entry.id   AF-A0A226D431-F1
#
_cell.length_a   1.000
_cell.length_b   1.000
_cell.length_c   1.000
_cell.angle_alpha   90.00
_cell.angle_beta   90.00
_cell.angle_gamma   90.00
#
_symmetry.space_group_name_H-M   'P 1'
#
loop_
_entity.id
_entity.type
_entity.pdbx_description
1 polymer ?
#
loop_
_entity_poly.entity_id
_entity_poly.type
_entity_poly.pdbx_seq_one_letter_code
_entity_poly.pdbx_strand_id
1 'polypeptide(L)'
;MLLRLIYITAFFNIALGYVQELSLFTEIGLEGNEFIFRSKEPDITAYSALLRDVKSLCYKGHWKGYSATNYTSDLTFTYTSVSGTQVCLNRTIPETLSFRHHGPSDPTAPSVSIYSGVPGNAHGGMERTFTGLAANNFDFVPTALILTGRSSWTGFFNNDFSGNSTCYSTAELIGWVYMYGNVVRSIVQGCNPIHESDYFDVDKSL
;
A
#
# COMPACT_ATOMS: atom_id res chain seq x y z
N MET A 1 0.64 -38.90 20.18
CA MET A 1 -0.33 -38.32 19.22
C MET A 1 -0.45 -36.81 19.31
N LEU A 2 -0.28 -36.20 20.49
CA LEU A 2 -0.29 -34.74 20.69
C LEU A 2 0.71 -33.98 19.80
N LEU A 3 1.94 -34.51 19.63
CA LEU A 3 2.98 -33.88 18.79
C LEU A 3 2.57 -33.79 17.30
N ARG A 4 1.83 -34.78 16.79
CA ARG A 4 1.36 -34.78 15.39
C ARG A 4 0.24 -33.77 15.16
N LEU A 5 -0.62 -33.56 16.17
CA LEU A 5 -1.66 -32.52 16.14
C LEU A 5 -1.05 -31.11 16.17
N ILE A 6 0.00 -30.89 16.98
CA ILE A 6 0.73 -29.60 17.01
C ILE A 6 1.40 -29.30 15.67
N TYR A 7 1.96 -30.31 14.98
CA TYR A 7 2.54 -30.11 13.65
C TYR A 7 1.48 -29.76 12.59
N ILE A 8 0.29 -30.38 12.65
CA ILE A 8 -0.79 -30.09 11.71
C ILE A 8 -1.38 -28.69 11.95
N THR A 9 -1.60 -28.29 13.21
CA THR A 9 -2.07 -26.93 13.52
C THR A 9 -1.02 -25.87 13.21
N ALA A 10 0.27 -26.15 13.39
CA ALA A 10 1.34 -25.27 12.92
C ALA A 10 1.33 -25.14 11.39
N PHE A 11 1.16 -26.24 10.65
CA PHE A 11 1.09 -26.21 9.19
C PHE A 11 -0.09 -25.39 8.64
N PHE A 12 -1.27 -25.47 9.26
CA PHE A 12 -2.43 -24.66 8.84
C PHE A 12 -2.28 -23.17 9.19
N ASN A 13 -1.52 -22.81 10.22
CA ASN A 13 -1.25 -21.41 10.57
C ASN A 13 -0.15 -20.76 9.72
N ILE A 14 0.61 -21.53 8.92
CA ILE A 14 1.74 -21.02 8.12
C ILE A 14 1.31 -20.58 6.70
N ALA A 15 0.09 -20.90 6.24
CA ALA A 15 -0.29 -20.73 4.82
C ALA A 15 -1.43 -19.73 4.53
N LEU A 16 -1.84 -18.92 5.51
CA LEU A 16 -2.78 -17.81 5.29
C LEU A 16 -2.03 -16.47 5.26
N GLY A 17 -1.05 -16.37 4.37
CA GLY A 17 -0.39 -15.10 4.07
C GLY A 17 -1.31 -14.27 3.19
N TYR A 18 -1.79 -13.14 3.70
CA TYR A 18 -2.44 -12.15 2.86
C TYR A 18 -1.36 -11.49 1.98
N VAL A 19 -1.53 -11.54 0.65
CA VAL A 19 -0.59 -10.91 -0.29
C VAL A 19 -1.38 -10.00 -1.23
N GLN A 20 -0.91 -8.76 -1.39
CA GLN A 20 -1.44 -7.84 -2.39
C GLN A 20 -1.17 -8.43 -3.78
N GLU A 21 -2.21 -8.49 -4.61
CA GLU A 21 -2.19 -9.20 -5.88
C GLU A 21 -3.05 -8.48 -6.92
N LEU A 22 -2.58 -8.45 -8.16
CA LEU A 22 -3.31 -7.99 -9.33
C LEU A 22 -3.27 -9.09 -10.39
N SER A 23 -4.41 -9.72 -10.66
CA SER A 23 -4.58 -10.69 -11.75
C SER A 23 -5.23 -10.00 -12.95
N LEU A 24 -4.66 -10.17 -14.13
CA LEU A 24 -5.16 -9.65 -15.39
C LEU A 24 -5.51 -10.80 -16.33
N PHE A 25 -6.64 -10.68 -17.03
CA PHE A 25 -7.20 -11.72 -17.88
C PHE A 25 -7.46 -11.18 -19.29
N THR A 26 -7.14 -11.98 -20.31
CA THR A 26 -7.30 -11.57 -21.72
C THR A 26 -8.74 -11.65 -22.22
N GLU A 27 -9.64 -12.29 -21.48
CA GLU A 27 -11.07 -12.34 -21.79
C GLU A 27 -11.93 -11.74 -20.68
N ILE A 28 -13.19 -11.43 -21.02
CA ILE A 28 -14.19 -11.03 -20.03
C ILE A 28 -14.56 -12.21 -19.13
N GLY A 29 -15.08 -11.95 -17.93
CA GLY A 29 -15.54 -13.01 -17.04
C GLY A 29 -14.41 -13.79 -16.34
N LEU A 30 -13.20 -13.22 -16.29
CA LEU A 30 -12.02 -13.84 -15.66
C LEU A 30 -11.54 -15.10 -16.39
N GLU A 31 -11.66 -15.08 -17.72
CA GLU A 31 -11.27 -16.18 -18.60
C GLU A 31 -10.04 -15.82 -19.45
N GLY A 32 -9.54 -16.79 -20.22
CA GLY A 32 -8.39 -16.62 -21.09
C GLY A 32 -7.06 -16.77 -20.37
N ASN A 33 -6.03 -16.10 -20.88
CA ASN A 33 -4.70 -16.14 -20.27
C ASN A 33 -4.66 -15.24 -19.03
N GLU A 34 -4.15 -15.77 -17.93
CA GLU A 34 -4.00 -15.05 -16.67
C GLU A 34 -2.55 -14.58 -16.45
N PHE A 35 -2.41 -13.35 -15.95
CA PHE A 35 -1.14 -12.76 -15.53
C PHE A 35 -1.27 -12.21 -14.13
N ILE A 36 -0.44 -12.69 -13.23
CA ILE A 36 -0.52 -12.36 -11.81
C ILE A 36 0.69 -11.52 -11.42
N PHE A 37 0.42 -10.37 -10.82
CA PHE A 37 1.43 -9.49 -10.26
C PHE A 37 1.29 -9.42 -8.74
N ARG A 38 2.39 -9.68 -8.05
CA ARG A 38 2.52 -9.56 -6.58
C ARG A 38 3.66 -8.64 -6.17
N SER A 39 4.48 -8.24 -7.14
CA SER A 39 5.60 -7.31 -6.99
C SER A 39 5.22 -5.92 -7.50
N LYS A 40 6.00 -4.95 -7.08
CA LYS A 40 5.98 -3.59 -7.64
C LYS A 40 6.78 -3.63 -8.94
N GLU A 41 6.17 -3.16 -10.04
CA GLU A 41 6.77 -3.22 -11.36
C GLU A 41 7.14 -1.81 -11.83
N PRO A 42 8.42 -1.40 -11.70
CA PRO A 42 8.85 -0.04 -12.04
C PRO A 42 8.90 0.20 -13.56
N ASP A 43 8.92 -0.86 -14.36
CA ASP A 43 8.88 -0.79 -15.82
C ASP A 43 8.18 -2.05 -16.35
N ILE A 44 7.02 -1.86 -16.98
CA ILE A 44 6.24 -2.95 -17.60
C ILE A 44 6.20 -2.84 -19.12
N THR A 45 7.10 -2.06 -19.74
CA THR A 45 7.15 -1.91 -21.20
C THR A 45 7.26 -3.25 -21.93
N ALA A 46 7.97 -4.22 -21.35
CA ALA A 46 8.07 -5.60 -21.85
C ALA A 46 6.71 -6.33 -21.90
N TYR A 47 5.75 -5.94 -21.07
CA TYR A 47 4.40 -6.50 -21.01
C TYR A 47 3.38 -5.68 -21.81
N SER A 48 3.79 -4.61 -22.50
CA SER A 48 2.86 -3.70 -23.18
C SER A 48 1.92 -4.37 -24.18
N ALA A 49 2.43 -5.31 -24.99
CA ALA A 49 1.62 -6.07 -25.93
C ALA A 49 0.54 -6.90 -25.21
N LEU A 50 0.92 -7.50 -24.09
CA LEU A 50 0.03 -8.30 -23.28
C LEU A 50 -1.06 -7.46 -22.60
N LEU A 51 -0.68 -6.32 -22.04
CA LEU A 51 -1.59 -5.43 -21.32
C LEU A 51 -2.68 -4.86 -22.23
N ARG A 52 -2.42 -4.74 -23.53
CA ARG A 52 -3.42 -4.33 -24.54
C ARG A 52 -4.56 -5.32 -24.70
N ASP A 53 -4.32 -6.60 -24.43
CA ASP A 53 -5.29 -7.67 -24.59
C ASP A 53 -6.13 -7.90 -23.33
N VAL A 54 -5.86 -7.18 -22.24
CA VAL A 54 -6.57 -7.35 -20.96
C VAL A 54 -8.02 -6.85 -21.06
N LYS A 55 -8.98 -7.70 -20.70
CA LYS A 55 -10.43 -7.40 -20.72
C LYS A 55 -11.12 -7.54 -19.37
N SER A 56 -10.52 -8.30 -18.44
CA SER A 56 -10.98 -8.35 -17.06
C SER A 56 -9.81 -8.48 -16.08
N LEU A 57 -10.06 -8.16 -14.81
CA LEU A 57 -9.03 -8.16 -13.77
C LEU A 57 -9.62 -8.51 -12.40
N CYS A 58 -8.77 -9.03 -11.52
CA CYS A 58 -9.03 -9.11 -10.09
C CYS A 58 -7.91 -8.42 -9.32
N TYR A 59 -8.22 -7.79 -8.20
CA TYR A 59 -7.22 -7.19 -7.32
C TYR A 59 -7.52 -7.46 -5.85
N LYS A 60 -6.43 -7.53 -5.08
CA LYS A 60 -6.38 -7.53 -3.61
C LYS A 60 -5.36 -6.49 -3.18
N GLY A 61 -5.73 -5.65 -2.22
CA GLY A 61 -4.88 -4.57 -1.71
C GLY A 61 -5.10 -3.24 -2.43
N HIS A 62 -4.10 -2.36 -2.39
CA HIS A 62 -4.15 -1.01 -2.92
C HIS A 62 -3.14 -0.85 -4.05
N TRP A 63 -3.61 -0.95 -5.29
CA TRP A 63 -2.80 -0.89 -6.50
C TRP A 63 -2.99 0.43 -7.24
N LYS A 64 -1.89 0.98 -7.73
CA LYS A 64 -1.90 2.17 -8.61
C LYS A 64 -1.01 1.95 -9.83
N GLY A 65 -1.52 2.36 -10.98
CA GLY A 65 -0.78 2.42 -12.24
C GLY A 65 -0.37 3.85 -12.59
N TYR A 66 0.71 3.97 -13.35
CA TYR A 66 1.34 5.23 -13.72
C TYR A 66 1.67 5.22 -15.22
N SER A 67 1.51 6.38 -15.86
CA SER A 67 1.78 6.56 -17.30
C SER A 67 3.27 6.60 -17.67
N ALA A 68 4.16 6.66 -16.68
CA ALA A 68 5.61 6.62 -16.82
C ALA A 68 6.19 5.48 -15.99
N THR A 69 7.47 5.15 -16.25
CA THR A 69 8.24 4.21 -15.44
C THR A 69 8.55 4.81 -14.06
N ASN A 70 8.98 3.97 -13.12
CA ASN A 70 9.40 4.34 -11.77
C ASN A 70 8.36 5.13 -10.95
N TYR A 71 7.07 5.01 -11.28
CA TYR A 71 5.96 5.62 -10.54
C TYR A 71 6.01 7.17 -10.54
N THR A 72 6.60 7.79 -11.56
CA THR A 72 6.91 9.24 -11.56
C THR A 72 5.92 10.15 -12.31
N SER A 73 4.72 9.67 -12.62
CA SER A 73 3.73 10.44 -13.40
C SER A 73 2.30 10.34 -12.85
N ASP A 74 1.37 10.89 -13.62
CA ASP A 74 -0.07 10.80 -13.36
C ASP A 74 -0.55 9.34 -13.30
N LEU A 75 -1.62 9.15 -12.53
CA LEU A 75 -2.25 7.86 -12.34
C LEU A 75 -3.00 7.42 -13.60
N THR A 76 -2.81 6.16 -13.99
CA THR A 76 -3.60 5.52 -15.06
C THR A 76 -4.78 4.74 -14.50
N PHE A 77 -4.59 4.12 -13.33
CA PHE A 77 -5.65 3.47 -12.58
C PHE A 77 -5.40 3.50 -11.08
N THR A 78 -6.46 3.28 -10.31
CA THR A 78 -6.40 3.03 -8.87
C THR A 78 -7.43 1.96 -8.53
N TYR A 79 -6.98 0.90 -7.88
CA TYR A 79 -7.82 -0.20 -7.42
C TYR A 79 -7.50 -0.48 -5.96
N THR A 80 -8.52 -0.43 -5.11
CA THR A 80 -8.31 -0.49 -3.66
C THR A 80 -9.30 -1.42 -3.00
N SER A 81 -8.79 -2.36 -2.24
CA SER A 81 -9.53 -3.23 -1.33
C SER A 81 -8.97 -3.07 0.08
N VAL A 82 -9.59 -2.19 0.86
CA VAL A 82 -9.15 -1.82 2.22
C VAL A 82 -9.31 -2.93 3.25
N SER A 83 -10.28 -3.83 3.05
CA SER A 83 -10.51 -5.00 3.89
C SER A 83 -9.71 -6.22 3.45
N GLY A 84 -9.08 -6.11 2.28
CA GLY A 84 -8.30 -7.15 1.63
C GLY A 84 -9.10 -8.15 0.78
N THR A 85 -10.42 -8.06 0.77
CA THR A 85 -11.29 -8.89 -0.08
C THR A 85 -10.88 -8.82 -1.56
N GLN A 86 -10.89 -9.95 -2.27
CA GLN A 86 -10.67 -9.93 -3.71
C GLN A 86 -11.84 -9.26 -4.42
N VAL A 87 -11.54 -8.28 -5.28
CA VAL A 87 -12.54 -7.62 -6.13
C VAL A 87 -12.20 -7.91 -7.58
N CYS A 88 -13.19 -8.32 -8.36
CA CYS A 88 -13.03 -8.70 -9.76
C CYS A 88 -13.98 -7.89 -10.66
N LEU A 89 -13.48 -7.44 -11.80
CA LEU A 89 -14.15 -6.51 -12.70
C LEU A 89 -13.89 -6.85 -14.17
N ASN A 90 -14.89 -6.68 -15.03
CA ASN A 90 -14.71 -6.65 -16.48
C ASN A 90 -14.24 -5.24 -16.87
N ARG A 91 -12.93 -5.01 -16.82
CA ARG A 91 -12.30 -3.73 -17.09
C ARG A 91 -10.97 -3.93 -17.82
N THR A 92 -10.72 -3.09 -18.81
CA THR A 92 -9.43 -2.98 -19.50
C THR A 92 -8.45 -2.15 -18.68
N ILE A 93 -7.14 -2.32 -18.91
CA ILE A 93 -6.10 -1.50 -18.30
C ILE A 93 -5.71 -0.37 -19.27
N PRO A 94 -5.76 0.91 -18.86
CA PRO A 94 -5.25 2.01 -19.68
C PRO A 94 -3.75 1.86 -19.94
N GLU A 95 -3.22 2.57 -20.94
CA GLU A 95 -1.78 2.57 -21.23
C GLU A 95 -0.99 2.94 -19.96
N THR A 96 -0.25 1.96 -19.43
CA THR A 96 0.44 2.01 -18.14
C THR A 96 1.88 1.54 -18.34
N LEU A 97 2.85 2.26 -17.78
CA LEU A 97 4.28 1.95 -17.91
C LEU A 97 4.91 1.51 -16.59
N SER A 98 4.26 1.74 -15.46
CA SER A 98 4.60 1.11 -14.19
C SER A 98 3.37 0.97 -13.30
N PHE A 99 3.37 0.02 -12.39
CA PHE A 99 2.36 -0.05 -11.34
C PHE A 99 2.93 -0.67 -10.07
N ARG A 100 2.32 -0.36 -8.93
CA ARG A 100 2.70 -0.95 -7.65
C ARG A 100 1.50 -1.10 -6.74
N HIS A 101 1.56 -2.10 -5.88
CA HIS A 101 0.81 -2.06 -4.64
C HIS A 101 1.46 -1.07 -3.67
N HIS A 102 0.66 -0.42 -2.85
CA HIS A 102 1.12 0.53 -1.84
C HIS A 102 1.38 -0.18 -0.51
N GLY A 103 2.51 0.16 0.11
CA GLY A 103 2.94 -0.49 1.35
C GLY A 103 3.58 -1.87 1.13
N PRO A 104 3.71 -2.66 2.20
CA PRO A 104 4.28 -4.00 2.14
C PRO A 104 3.39 -4.95 1.33
N SER A 105 3.96 -6.02 0.77
CA SER A 105 3.20 -7.05 0.06
C SER A 105 2.17 -7.74 0.97
N ASP A 106 2.49 -7.86 2.27
CA ASP A 106 1.58 -8.33 3.31
C ASP A 106 1.09 -7.15 4.18
N PRO A 107 -0.09 -6.58 3.88
CA PRO A 107 -0.69 -5.53 4.69
C PRO A 107 -1.34 -6.04 5.99
N THR A 108 -1.25 -7.32 6.36
CA THR A 108 -1.63 -7.74 7.73
C THR A 108 -0.59 -7.34 8.75
N ALA A 109 0.67 -7.16 8.33
CA ALA A 109 1.72 -6.63 9.17
C ALA A 109 1.50 -5.13 9.44
N PRO A 110 1.53 -4.68 10.71
CA PRO A 110 1.57 -3.27 11.06
C PRO A 110 2.75 -2.58 10.38
N SER A 111 2.47 -1.60 9.54
CA SER A 111 3.51 -0.80 8.89
C SER A 111 3.00 0.59 8.56
N VAL A 112 3.94 1.49 8.32
CA VAL A 112 3.68 2.79 7.70
C VAL A 112 4.62 2.95 6.51
N SER A 113 4.06 3.33 5.37
CA SER A 113 4.82 3.62 4.16
C SER A 113 4.65 5.08 3.77
N ILE A 114 5.77 5.74 3.52
CA ILE A 114 5.82 7.17 3.20
C ILE A 114 6.20 7.36 1.73
N TYR A 115 5.66 8.39 1.09
CA TYR A 115 5.86 8.66 -0.33
C TYR A 115 6.42 10.05 -0.55
N SER A 116 7.41 10.18 -1.44
CA SER A 116 7.98 11.49 -1.80
C SER A 116 7.01 12.35 -2.62
N GLY A 117 6.09 11.70 -3.31
CA GLY A 117 5.19 12.34 -4.26
C GLY A 117 5.89 12.74 -5.55
N VAL A 118 5.06 13.07 -6.53
CA VAL A 118 5.43 13.77 -7.77
C VAL A 118 4.34 14.81 -8.07
N PRO A 119 4.58 15.79 -8.95
CA PRO A 119 3.54 16.73 -9.35
C PRO A 119 2.25 16.00 -9.77
N GLY A 120 1.11 16.41 -9.21
CA GLY A 120 -0.19 15.80 -9.48
C GLY A 120 -0.49 14.49 -8.73
N ASN A 121 0.49 13.87 -8.08
CA ASN A 121 0.30 12.56 -7.43
C ASN A 121 1.12 12.40 -6.14
N ALA A 122 0.46 12.57 -5.00
CA ALA A 122 1.08 12.45 -3.68
C ALA A 122 1.57 11.03 -3.32
N HIS A 123 1.14 10.00 -4.05
CA HIS A 123 1.61 8.63 -3.86
C HIS A 123 2.55 8.17 -4.99
N GLY A 124 3.06 9.09 -5.81
CA GLY A 124 4.10 8.80 -6.78
C GLY A 124 5.50 8.83 -6.15
N GLY A 125 6.50 8.54 -6.98
CA GLY A 125 7.91 8.65 -6.60
C GLY A 125 8.38 7.60 -5.60
N MET A 126 9.38 7.98 -4.79
CA MET A 126 10.03 7.08 -3.85
C MET A 126 9.07 6.67 -2.74
N GLU A 127 9.07 5.39 -2.40
CA GLU A 127 8.36 4.82 -1.25
C GLU A 127 9.37 4.30 -0.24
N ARG A 128 9.12 4.54 1.05
CA ARG A 128 9.84 3.86 2.15
C ARG A 128 8.83 3.25 3.09
N THR A 129 8.99 1.96 3.38
CA THR A 129 8.13 1.21 4.29
C THR A 129 8.87 0.95 5.59
N PHE A 130 8.21 1.23 6.71
CA PHE A 130 8.74 1.00 8.05
C PHE A 130 7.83 0.02 8.80
N THR A 131 8.43 -1.03 9.33
CA THR A 131 7.80 -2.06 10.18
C THR A 131 8.36 -2.06 11.61
N GLY A 132 9.37 -1.22 11.89
CA GLY A 132 9.95 -1.06 13.22
C GLY A 132 9.15 -0.11 14.11
N LEU A 133 9.52 -0.03 15.38
CA LEU A 133 8.81 0.80 16.37
C LEU A 133 8.93 2.32 16.14
N ALA A 134 9.94 2.76 15.40
CA ALA A 134 10.18 4.16 15.08
C ALA A 134 11.07 4.31 13.85
N ALA A 135 10.96 5.44 13.15
CA ALA A 135 11.83 5.80 12.04
C ALA A 135 11.96 7.33 11.89
N ASN A 136 13.09 7.79 11.35
CA ASN A 136 13.36 9.20 11.06
C ASN A 136 14.30 9.34 9.86
N ASN A 137 14.71 10.57 9.52
CA ASN A 137 15.67 10.86 8.46
C ASN A 137 15.25 10.27 7.10
N PHE A 138 14.05 10.61 6.66
CA PHE A 138 13.40 10.02 5.48
C PHE A 138 14.01 10.40 4.13
N ASP A 139 15.02 11.27 4.08
CA ASP A 139 15.62 11.89 2.89
C ASP A 139 14.67 12.76 2.03
N PHE A 140 13.37 12.77 2.33
CA PHE A 140 12.37 13.65 1.73
C PHE A 140 11.26 13.98 2.74
N VAL A 141 10.47 15.01 2.44
CA VAL A 141 9.23 15.31 3.19
C VAL A 141 8.10 14.50 2.57
N PRO A 142 7.42 13.60 3.32
CA PRO A 142 6.35 12.79 2.78
C PRO A 142 5.16 13.63 2.30
N THR A 143 4.59 13.26 1.15
CA THR A 143 3.33 13.84 0.63
C THR A 143 2.12 12.95 0.89
N ALA A 144 2.35 11.66 1.16
CA ALA A 144 1.32 10.71 1.55
C ALA A 144 1.88 9.66 2.52
N LEU A 145 1.00 9.09 3.33
CA LEU A 145 1.27 7.91 4.16
C LEU A 145 0.27 6.81 3.82
N ILE A 146 0.73 5.56 3.90
CA ILE A 146 -0.09 4.35 3.84
C ILE A 146 0.14 3.58 5.13
N LEU A 147 -0.92 3.31 5.86
CA LEU A 147 -0.90 2.50 7.08
C LEU A 147 -1.43 1.12 6.74
N THR A 148 -0.75 0.08 7.22
CA THR A 148 -1.22 -1.31 7.09
C THR A 148 -1.36 -1.99 8.44
N GLY A 149 -2.05 -3.12 8.49
CA GLY A 149 -2.13 -3.99 9.67
C GLY A 149 -2.97 -3.40 10.79
N ARG A 150 -4.00 -2.59 10.46
CA ARG A 150 -4.89 -1.93 11.43
C ARG A 150 -4.09 -1.18 12.50
N SER A 151 -3.09 -0.45 12.03
CA SER A 151 -2.07 0.14 12.89
C SER A 151 -2.31 1.61 13.13
N SER A 152 -1.59 2.14 14.11
CA SER A 152 -1.54 3.55 14.41
C SER A 152 -0.09 4.00 14.54
N TRP A 153 0.15 5.26 14.19
CA TRP A 153 1.48 5.87 14.12
C TRP A 153 1.39 7.35 14.45
N THR A 154 2.28 7.83 15.31
CA THR A 154 2.44 9.27 15.55
C THR A 154 3.57 9.80 14.68
N GLY A 155 3.26 10.76 13.81
CA GLY A 155 4.23 11.53 13.04
C GLY A 155 4.59 12.84 13.73
N PHE A 156 5.86 13.21 13.70
CA PHE A 156 6.41 14.40 14.32
C PHE A 156 7.02 15.34 13.28
N PHE A 157 6.92 16.65 13.53
CA PHE A 157 7.48 17.68 12.67
C PHE A 157 9.02 17.63 12.58
N ASN A 158 9.70 17.27 13.67
CA ASN A 158 11.17 17.18 13.71
C ASN A 158 11.69 15.74 13.50
N ASN A 159 12.98 15.60 13.19
CA ASN A 159 13.65 14.30 12.99
C ASN A 159 13.92 13.53 14.31
N ASP A 160 13.88 14.20 15.45
CA ASP A 160 14.25 13.67 16.76
C ASP A 160 13.02 13.30 17.62
N PHE A 161 11.88 13.02 16.97
CA PHE A 161 10.61 12.65 17.62
C PHE A 161 10.05 13.77 18.52
N SER A 162 10.25 15.02 18.11
CA SER A 162 9.79 16.22 18.82
C SER A 162 8.99 17.19 17.94
N GLY A 163 8.46 18.24 18.55
CA GLY A 163 7.63 19.25 17.90
C GLY A 163 6.17 18.83 17.76
N ASN A 164 5.42 19.57 16.94
CA ASN A 164 4.01 19.23 16.68
C ASN A 164 3.91 17.81 16.17
N SER A 165 2.92 17.09 16.69
CA SER A 165 2.73 15.68 16.39
C SER A 165 1.28 15.39 16.02
N THR A 166 1.10 14.45 15.10
CA THR A 166 -0.21 13.98 14.66
C THR A 166 -0.22 12.47 14.72
N CYS A 167 -1.21 11.92 15.42
CA CYS A 167 -1.52 10.51 15.44
C CYS A 167 -2.37 10.16 14.21
N TYR A 168 -1.94 9.17 13.45
CA TYR A 168 -2.68 8.56 12.35
C TYR A 168 -3.08 7.15 12.74
N SER A 169 -4.34 6.77 12.54
CA SER A 169 -4.82 5.42 12.83
C SER A 169 -5.77 4.92 11.75
N THR A 170 -5.75 3.63 11.48
CA THR A 170 -6.74 2.94 10.65
C THR A 170 -7.20 1.66 11.33
N ALA A 171 -8.50 1.39 11.29
CA ALA A 171 -9.11 0.11 11.65
C ALA A 171 -9.21 -0.84 10.45
N GLU A 172 -9.04 -0.32 9.23
CA GLU A 172 -8.94 -1.10 8.01
C GLU A 172 -7.57 -1.78 7.85
N LEU A 173 -7.49 -2.78 6.97
CA LEU A 173 -6.23 -3.45 6.68
C LEU A 173 -5.24 -2.51 5.98
N ILE A 174 -5.76 -1.59 5.17
CA ILE A 174 -5.01 -0.56 4.45
C ILE A 174 -5.75 0.78 4.58
N GLY A 175 -5.10 1.77 5.18
CA GLY A 175 -5.55 3.17 5.22
C GLY A 175 -4.52 4.08 4.53
N TRP A 176 -4.97 5.23 4.00
CA TRP A 176 -4.08 6.22 3.39
C TRP A 176 -4.43 7.65 3.78
N VAL A 177 -3.41 8.50 3.89
CA VAL A 177 -3.57 9.92 4.19
C VAL A 177 -2.72 10.76 3.27
N TYR A 178 -3.30 11.87 2.80
CA TYR A 178 -2.58 12.92 2.10
C TYR A 178 -2.05 13.94 3.11
N MET A 179 -0.77 14.27 3.02
CA MET A 179 -0.08 15.09 4.02
C MET A 179 -0.23 16.59 3.77
N TYR A 180 -1.31 17.07 3.16
CA TYR A 180 -1.52 18.46 2.68
C TYR A 180 -1.02 19.58 3.65
N GLY A 181 0.27 19.92 3.60
CA GLY A 181 0.90 20.89 4.51
C GLY A 181 1.35 20.34 5.88
N ASN A 182 1.01 19.09 6.22
CA ASN A 182 1.47 18.40 7.43
C ASN A 182 2.86 17.80 7.18
N VAL A 183 3.89 18.46 7.71
CA VAL A 183 5.27 17.99 7.59
C VAL A 183 5.55 16.92 8.64
N VAL A 184 5.91 15.71 8.22
CA VAL A 184 6.33 14.61 9.09
C VAL A 184 7.76 14.19 8.76
N ARG A 185 8.65 14.24 9.75
CA ARG A 185 10.08 13.96 9.61
C ARG A 185 10.56 12.77 10.45
N SER A 186 9.80 12.42 11.48
CA SER A 186 9.98 11.18 12.22
C SER A 186 8.63 10.60 12.60
N ILE A 187 8.59 9.28 12.82
CA ILE A 187 7.38 8.53 13.15
C ILE A 187 7.67 7.51 14.25
N VAL A 188 6.70 7.29 15.12
CA VAL A 188 6.71 6.25 16.17
C VAL A 188 5.44 5.44 16.04
N GLN A 189 5.53 4.13 16.24
CA GLN A 189 4.38 3.24 16.23
C GLN A 189 3.50 3.48 17.46
N GLY A 190 2.19 3.54 17.23
CA GLY A 190 1.18 3.79 18.24
C GLY A 190 0.85 5.26 18.41
N CYS A 191 -0.30 5.52 19.02
CA CYS A 191 -0.74 6.86 19.41
C CYS A 191 -0.73 6.99 20.93
N ASN A 192 0.43 7.37 21.47
CA ASN A 192 0.61 7.50 22.91
C ASN A 192 0.11 8.88 23.40
N PRO A 193 -0.79 8.93 24.40
CA PRO A 193 -1.27 10.20 24.98
C PRO A 193 -0.17 11.14 25.47
N ILE A 194 1.02 10.61 25.83
CA ILE A 194 2.16 11.42 26.28
C ILE A 194 2.62 12.47 25.26
N HIS A 195 2.29 12.30 23.98
CA HIS A 195 2.68 13.20 22.91
C HIS A 195 1.67 14.33 22.67
N GLU A 196 0.49 14.29 23.30
CA GLU A 196 -0.59 15.27 23.13
C GLU A 196 -0.90 15.57 21.65
N SER A 197 -0.79 14.54 20.80
CA SER A 197 -0.89 14.67 19.35
C SER A 197 -2.30 15.01 18.90
N ASP A 198 -2.40 15.78 17.81
CA ASP A 198 -3.65 15.87 17.05
C ASP A 198 -4.03 14.47 16.54
N TYR A 199 -5.32 14.16 16.48
CA TYR A 199 -5.79 12.84 16.08
C TYR A 199 -6.40 12.86 14.68
N PHE A 200 -5.92 11.97 13.81
CA PHE A 200 -6.40 11.78 12.46
C PHE A 200 -6.86 10.34 12.24
N ASP A 201 -8.18 10.16 12.21
CA ASP A 201 -8.81 8.89 11.85
C ASP A 201 -8.80 8.72 10.33
N VAL A 202 -7.94 7.85 9.84
CA VAL A 202 -7.73 7.65 8.40
C VAL A 202 -9.00 7.14 7.73
N ASP A 203 -9.78 6.30 8.40
CA ASP A 203 -10.95 5.63 7.80
C ASP A 203 -12.11 6.59 7.56
N LYS A 204 -12.17 7.71 8.31
CA LYS A 204 -13.22 8.74 8.18
C LYS A 204 -12.92 9.78 7.12
N SER A 205 -11.74 9.73 6.52
CA SER A 205 -11.29 10.65 5.48
C SER A 205 -11.46 10.11 4.05
N LEU A 206 -12.04 8.90 3.93
CA LEU A 206 -12.26 8.14 2.70
C LEU A 206 -13.64 8.37 2.09
#